data_AF-A0A3M1GIV8-F1
#
_entry.id   AF-A0A3M1GIV8-F1
#
_cell.length_a   1.000
_cell.length_b   1.000
_cell.length_c   1.000
_cell.angle_alpha   90.00
_cell.angle_beta   90.00
_cell.angle_gamma   90.00
#
_symmetry.space_group_name_H-M   'P 1'
#
loop_
_entity.id
_entity.type
_entity.pdbx_description
1 polymer ?
#
loop_
_entity_poly.entity_id
_entity_poly.type
_entity_poly.pdbx_seq_one_letter_code
_entity_poly.pdbx_strand_id
1 'polypeptide(L)'
;MLRIYVRDRLGTGVPGVEIEISWAKGQERIFTGFKPDIDPGYADFRLTPNETYRVRLVGVNTSPPDPEIRIEPDKICPALPKDVDPSWQIVFQQGITR
;
A
#
# COMPACT_ATOMS: atom_id res chain seq x y z
N MET A 1 -7.89 -5.67 -3.57
CA MET A 1 -7.05 -4.53 -4.05
C MET A 1 -6.17 -4.00 -2.93
N LEU A 2 -4.96 -3.51 -3.21
CA LEU A 2 -4.15 -2.73 -2.26
C LEU A 2 -4.19 -1.25 -2.61
N ARG A 3 -4.56 -0.42 -1.63
CA ARG A 3 -4.53 1.05 -1.69
C ARG A 3 -3.37 1.56 -0.86
N ILE A 4 -2.56 2.44 -1.43
CA ILE A 4 -1.37 2.97 -0.76
C ILE A 4 -1.46 4.50 -0.78
N TYR A 5 -1.28 5.10 0.38
CA TYR A 5 -1.22 6.55 0.56
C TYR A 5 0.13 6.93 1.17
N VAL A 6 0.82 7.87 0.54
CA VAL A 6 2.04 8.47 1.08
C VAL A 6 1.77 9.92 1.43
N ARG A 7 1.97 10.29 2.69
CA ARG A 7 1.61 11.59 3.24
C ARG A 7 2.76 12.28 3.95
N ASP A 8 2.85 13.59 3.75
CA ASP A 8 3.73 14.47 4.51
C ASP A 8 3.25 14.65 5.95
N ARG A 9 3.96 15.41 6.77
CA ARG A 9 3.65 15.61 8.20
C ARG A 9 2.29 16.29 8.46
N LEU A 10 1.75 17.00 7.48
CA LEU A 10 0.46 17.68 7.55
C LEU A 10 -0.69 16.76 7.08
N GLY A 11 -0.38 15.55 6.63
CA GLY A 11 -1.34 14.61 6.08
C GLY A 11 -1.62 14.83 4.59
N THR A 12 -0.84 15.70 3.92
CA THR A 12 -0.98 15.98 2.49
C THR A 12 -0.34 14.87 1.67
N GLY A 13 -1.01 14.43 0.61
CA GLY A 13 -0.47 13.45 -0.34
C GLY A 13 0.83 13.92 -1.01
N VAL A 14 1.83 13.05 -1.06
CA VAL A 14 3.12 13.31 -1.71
C VAL A 14 3.18 12.58 -3.05
N PRO A 15 3.11 13.28 -4.21
CA PRO A 15 3.25 12.66 -5.53
C PRO A 15 4.70 12.30 -5.85
N GLY A 16 4.89 11.41 -6.82
CA GLY A 16 6.21 11.04 -7.34
C GLY A 16 7.04 10.15 -6.42
N VAL A 17 6.43 9.57 -5.37
CA VAL A 17 7.11 8.64 -4.46
C VAL A 17 7.12 7.26 -5.10
N GLU A 18 8.32 6.70 -5.29
CA GLU A 18 8.51 5.32 -5.76
C GLU A 18 8.21 4.32 -4.64
N ILE A 19 7.36 3.34 -4.95
CA ILE A 19 6.96 2.26 -4.06
C ILE A 19 7.42 0.96 -4.70
N GLU A 20 8.19 0.17 -3.95
CA GLU A 20 8.55 -1.20 -4.31
C GLU A 20 7.61 -2.17 -3.58
N ILE A 21 6.96 -3.04 -4.35
CA ILE A 21 6.09 -4.11 -3.86
C ILE A 21 6.75 -5.43 -4.23
N SER A 22 7.13 -6.24 -3.26
CA SER A 22 7.80 -7.53 -3.50
C SER A 22 7.00 -8.69 -2.92
N TRP A 23 7.05 -9.83 -3.61
CA TRP A 23 6.45 -11.10 -3.20
C TRP A 23 7.37 -12.25 -3.62
N ALA A 24 7.00 -13.50 -3.31
CA ALA A 24 7.90 -14.66 -3.51
C ALA A 24 8.38 -14.85 -4.95
N LYS A 25 7.58 -14.43 -5.95
CA LYS A 25 7.85 -14.66 -7.37
C LYS A 25 8.36 -13.43 -8.12
N GLY A 26 8.52 -12.28 -7.45
CA GLY A 26 8.97 -11.06 -8.13
C GLY A 26 8.73 -9.79 -7.34
N GLN A 27 8.91 -8.68 -8.03
CA GLN A 27 8.67 -7.35 -7.50
C GLN A 27 8.12 -6.44 -8.60
N GLU A 28 7.41 -5.40 -8.18
CA GLU A 28 6.91 -4.34 -9.03
C GLU A 28 7.22 -2.98 -8.40
N ARG A 29 7.46 -1.98 -9.26
CA ARG A 29 7.70 -0.60 -8.87
C ARG A 29 6.62 0.29 -9.45
N ILE A 30 5.94 1.03 -8.58
CA ILE A 30 4.89 1.96 -8.93
C ILE A 30 5.19 3.32 -8.30
N PHE A 31 4.49 4.37 -8.76
CA PHE A 31 4.68 5.72 -8.23
C PHE A 31 3.36 6.34 -7.81
N THR A 32 3.39 7.17 -6.76
CA THR A 32 2.26 8.01 -6.39
C THR A 32 2.07 9.17 -7.38
N GLY A 33 0.85 9.72 -7.44
CA GLY A 33 0.55 10.94 -8.20
C GLY A 33 -0.02 10.73 -9.60
N PHE A 34 -0.15 9.48 -10.07
CA PHE A 34 -0.81 9.17 -11.35
C PHE A 34 -2.35 9.17 -11.29
N LYS A 35 -2.93 9.35 -10.11
CA LYS A 35 -4.38 9.41 -9.86
C LYS A 35 -4.75 10.59 -8.94
N PRO A 36 -4.51 11.83 -9.41
CA PRO A 36 -4.63 13.04 -8.57
C PRO A 36 -6.07 13.36 -8.17
N ASP A 37 -7.06 12.78 -8.84
CA ASP A 37 -8.48 12.84 -8.51
C ASP A 37 -8.83 12.08 -7.21
N ILE A 38 -7.98 11.14 -6.77
CA ILE A 38 -8.14 10.40 -5.51
C ILE A 38 -7.36 11.09 -4.38
N ASP A 39 -6.04 11.21 -4.54
CA ASP A 39 -5.13 11.90 -3.62
C ASP A 39 -3.75 12.03 -4.33
N PRO A 40 -3.03 13.15 -4.22
CA PRO A 40 -1.71 13.30 -4.86
C PRO A 40 -0.69 12.23 -4.44
N GLY A 41 -0.82 11.69 -3.23
CA GLY A 41 0.01 10.61 -2.69
C GLY A 41 -0.55 9.21 -2.89
N TYR A 42 -1.57 9.04 -3.74
CA TYR A 42 -2.20 7.75 -3.98
C TYR A 42 -1.47 6.90 -5.02
N ALA A 43 -1.41 5.61 -4.74
CA ALA A 43 -1.13 4.54 -5.68
C ALA A 43 -1.98 3.29 -5.35
N ASP A 44 -2.17 2.41 -6.32
CA ASP A 44 -2.82 1.12 -6.08
C ASP A 44 -2.10 -0.03 -6.78
N PHE A 45 -2.34 -1.22 -6.25
CA PHE A 45 -1.75 -2.46 -6.74
C PHE A 45 -2.74 -3.62 -6.62
N ARG A 46 -2.87 -4.41 -7.70
CA ARG A 46 -3.75 -5.58 -7.70
C ARG A 46 -3.05 -6.75 -7.03
N LEU A 47 -3.49 -7.06 -5.81
CA LEU A 47 -3.06 -8.25 -5.08
C LEU A 47 -3.62 -9.53 -5.72
N THR A 48 -2.81 -10.59 -5.68
CA THR A 48 -3.21 -11.96 -6.00
C THR A 48 -3.41 -12.73 -4.69
N PRO A 49 -4.46 -13.57 -4.59
CA PRO A 49 -4.65 -14.43 -3.43
C PRO A 49 -3.45 -15.37 -3.17
N ASN A 50 -3.25 -15.74 -1.91
CA ASN A 50 -2.21 -16.69 -1.46
C ASN A 50 -0.75 -16.23 -1.70
N GLU A 51 -0.52 -14.94 -1.95
CA GLU A 51 0.80 -14.33 -1.98
C GLU A 51 0.98 -13.42 -0.74
N THR A 52 2.21 -13.32 -0.24
CA THR A 52 2.58 -12.35 0.80
C THR A 52 3.37 -11.23 0.14
N TYR A 53 2.91 -10.01 0.32
CA TYR A 53 3.48 -8.80 -0.26
C TYR A 53 4.17 -7.98 0.82
N ARG A 54 5.38 -7.50 0.52
CA ARG A 54 6.10 -6.47 1.28
C ARG A 54 6.06 -5.17 0.52
N VAL A 55 5.74 -4.08 1.22
CA VAL A 55 5.62 -2.74 0.62
C VAL A 55 6.65 -1.81 1.23
N ARG A 56 7.48 -1.20 0.39
CA ARG A 56 8.57 -0.31 0.82
C ARG A 56 8.57 0.97 -0.01
N LEU A 57 8.85 2.10 0.63
CA LEU A 57 9.14 3.35 -0.07
C LEU A 57 10.62 3.36 -0.49
N VAL A 58 10.90 3.55 -1.77
CA VAL A 58 12.29 3.60 -2.29
C VAL A 58 12.90 4.96 -1.96
N GLY A 59 14.14 4.96 -1.46
CA GLY A 59 14.85 6.19 -1.10
C GLY A 59 14.35 6.88 0.19
N VAL A 60 13.40 6.29 0.90
CA VAL A 60 12.86 6.81 2.17
C VAL A 60 13.18 5.85 3.30
N ASN A 61 13.68 6.38 4.41
CA ASN A 61 13.87 5.58 5.62
C ASN A 61 12.53 5.46 6.36
N THR A 62 11.89 4.30 6.21
CA THR A 62 10.74 3.89 7.01
C THR A 62 11.21 3.29 8.34
N SER A 63 10.39 3.39 9.38
CA SER A 63 10.64 2.66 10.63
C SER A 63 10.31 1.18 10.39
N PRO A 64 11.23 0.23 10.66
CA PRO A 64 10.94 -1.19 10.53
C PRO A 64 9.83 -1.66 11.49
N PRO A 65 9.09 -2.73 11.17
CA PRO A 65 9.19 -3.53 9.94
C PRO A 65 8.46 -2.89 8.75
N ASP A 66 8.89 -3.23 7.53
CA ASP A 66 8.10 -2.93 6.34
C ASP A 66 6.74 -3.63 6.43
N PRO A 67 5.63 -2.98 6.03
CA PRO A 67 4.32 -3.60 6.04
C PRO A 67 4.28 -4.89 5.21
N GLU A 68 3.79 -5.97 5.83
CA GLU A 68 3.50 -7.24 5.17
C GLU A 68 1.99 -7.43 5.03
N ILE A 69 1.54 -7.77 3.83
CA ILE A 69 0.14 -8.03 3.52
C ILE A 69 0.01 -9.42 2.96
N ARG A 70 -0.90 -10.21 3.53
CA ARG A 70 -1.29 -11.52 3.01
C ARG A 70 -2.80 -11.57 2.86
N ILE A 71 -3.25 -12.01 1.69
CA ILE A 71 -4.65 -12.34 1.47
C ILE A 71 -4.85 -13.80 1.89
N GLU A 72 -5.60 -14.02 2.96
CA GLU A 72 -6.08 -15.33 3.40
C GLU A 72 -7.58 -15.42 3.09
N PRO A 73 -7.97 -16.00 1.93
CA PRO A 73 -9.36 -15.98 1.48
C PRO A 73 -10.35 -16.62 2.45
N ASP A 74 -9.86 -17.57 3.24
CA ASP A 74 -10.58 -18.32 4.28
C ASP A 74 -10.73 -17.56 5.60
N LYS A 75 -9.98 -16.47 5.80
CA LYS A 75 -10.08 -15.58 6.97
C LYS A 75 -10.67 -14.21 6.66
N ILE A 76 -11.28 -14.08 5.49
CA ILE A 76 -12.04 -12.88 5.13
C ILE A 76 -13.16 -12.67 6.15
N CYS A 77 -13.46 -11.39 6.46
CA CYS A 77 -14.56 -10.99 7.33
C CYS A 77 -15.82 -11.82 7.02
N PRO A 78 -16.38 -12.60 7.99
CA PRO A 78 -17.52 -13.50 7.72
C PRO A 78 -18.78 -12.80 7.19
N ALA A 79 -18.88 -11.49 7.40
CA ALA A 79 -19.97 -10.65 6.92
C ALA A 79 -19.73 -10.08 5.51
N LEU A 80 -18.60 -10.38 4.86
CA LEU A 80 -18.33 -9.91 3.50
C LEU A 80 -19.21 -10.69 2.50
N PRO A 81 -20.00 -10.01 1.66
CA PRO A 81 -20.75 -10.66 0.59
C PRO A 81 -19.81 -11.43 -0.37
N LYS A 82 -20.31 -12.53 -0.95
CA LYS A 82 -19.51 -13.44 -1.80
C LYS A 82 -18.99 -12.80 -3.10
N ASP A 83 -19.54 -11.65 -3.48
CA ASP A 83 -19.24 -10.87 -4.67
C ASP A 83 -18.39 -9.62 -4.38
N VAL A 84 -17.96 -9.43 -3.13
CA VAL A 84 -17.13 -8.28 -2.74
C VAL A 84 -15.68 -8.73 -2.57
N ASP A 85 -14.80 -8.19 -3.40
CA ASP A 85 -13.36 -8.36 -3.21
C ASP A 85 -12.86 -7.45 -2.07
N PRO A 86 -12.19 -7.99 -1.04
CA PRO A 86 -11.62 -7.17 0.01
C PRO A 86 -10.56 -6.21 -0.53
N SER A 87 -10.46 -5.05 0.11
CA SER A 87 -9.39 -4.08 -0.13
C SER A 87 -8.62 -3.81 1.14
N TRP A 88 -7.29 -3.71 1.02
CA TRP A 88 -6.41 -3.26 2.08
C TRP A 88 -5.97 -1.83 1.81
N GLN A 89 -5.72 -1.10 2.90
CA GLN A 89 -5.18 0.25 2.84
C GLN A 89 -3.94 0.35 3.72
N ILE A 90 -2.84 0.82 3.13
CA ILE A 90 -1.63 1.23 3.85
C ILE A 90 -1.51 2.75 3.76
N VAL A 91 -1.15 3.38 4.88
CA VAL A 91 -0.82 4.80 4.95
C VAL A 91 0.60 4.95 5.49
N PHE A 92 1.50 5.47 4.68
CA PHE A 92 2.79 5.96 5.12
C PHE A 92 2.65 7.43 5.48
N GLN A 93 2.85 7.75 6.75
CA GLN A 93 2.73 9.10 7.28
C GLN A 93 4.09 9.56 7.80
N GLN A 94 4.62 10.67 7.29
CA GLN A 94 5.84 11.24 7.86
C GLN A 94 5.56 11.69 9.30
N GLY A 95 6.32 11.13 10.25
CA GLY A 95 6.24 11.52 11.66
C GLY A 95 6.73 12.96 11.89
N ILE A 96 6.22 13.57 12.97
CA ILE A 96 6.79 14.81 13.50
C ILE A 96 7.95 14.41 14.40
N THR A 97 9.19 14.64 13.96
CA THR A 97 10.36 14.53 14.85
C THR A 97 10.20 15.57 15.95
N ARG A 98 10.15 15.12 17.21
CA ARG A 98 10.26 15.99 18.39
C ARG A 98 11.73 16.34 18.65
#